data_AF-A0A438CHH1-F1
#
_entry.id   AF-A0A438CHH1-F1
#
_cell.length_a   1.000
_cell.length_b   1.000
_cell.length_c   1.000
_cell.angle_alpha   90.00
_cell.angle_beta   90.00
_cell.angle_gamma   90.00
#
_symmetry.space_group_name_H-M   'P 1'
#
loop_
_entity.id
_entity.type
_entity.pdbx_description
1 polymer ?
#
loop_
_entity_poly.entity_id
_entity_poly.type
_entity_poly.pdbx_seq_one_letter_code
_entity_poly.pdbx_strand_id
1 'polypeptide(L)'
;MGAEEWIRIKYRRKKKREEEVNVLNHIRQKSSVLPARLPLIKYEAMEGGESGCSICRKSFKEGEPCRVMHECGHKFHYLCVDPLVIKPTACPICRMSHLPFVYQMCA
;
A
#
# COMPACT_ATOMS: atom_id res chain seq x y z
N MET A 1 39.89 -4.04 -8.01
CA MET A 1 38.47 -3.73 -8.28
C MET A 1 38.41 -2.36 -8.95
N GLY A 2 38.04 -2.33 -10.24
CA GLY A 2 38.24 -1.17 -11.12
C GLY A 2 37.11 -0.13 -11.07
N ALA A 3 37.39 1.06 -11.61
CA ALA A 3 36.44 2.17 -11.70
C ALA A 3 35.13 1.81 -12.43
N GLU A 4 35.17 0.84 -13.34
CA GLU A 4 34.00 0.36 -14.10
C GLU A 4 32.93 -0.30 -13.21
N GLU A 5 33.35 -1.00 -12.16
CA GLU A 5 32.43 -1.67 -11.24
C GLU A 5 31.69 -0.65 -10.36
N TRP A 6 32.39 0.42 -9.96
CA TRP A 6 31.81 1.56 -9.27
C TRP A 6 30.77 2.30 -10.13
N ILE A 7 31.01 2.46 -11.43
CA ILE A 7 30.06 3.08 -12.37
C ILE A 7 28.76 2.26 -12.45
N ARG A 8 28.86 0.92 -12.57
CA ARG A 8 27.70 0.02 -12.59
C ARG A 8 26.90 0.06 -11.29
N ILE A 9 27.58 0.09 -10.14
CA ILE A 9 26.93 0.19 -8.82
C ILE A 9 26.18 1.53 -8.67
N LYS A 10 26.82 2.66 -9.05
CA LYS A 10 26.15 3.98 -9.00
C LYS A 10 24.94 4.03 -9.93
N TYR A 11 25.07 3.48 -11.14
CA TYR A 11 23.97 3.42 -12.10
C TYR A 11 22.78 2.61 -11.56
N ARG A 12 23.05 1.42 -10.99
CA ARG A 12 22.00 0.58 -10.38
C ARG A 12 21.30 1.27 -9.22
N ARG A 13 22.05 1.98 -8.36
CA ARG A 13 21.49 2.76 -7.24
C ARG A 13 20.64 3.94 -7.72
N LYS A 14 21.07 4.63 -8.79
CA LYS A 14 20.32 5.74 -9.40
C LYS A 14 18.99 5.25 -9.98
N LYS A 15 19.04 4.16 -10.75
CA LYS A 15 17.85 3.54 -11.35
C LYS A 15 16.82 3.10 -10.31
N LYS A 16 17.25 2.44 -9.24
CA LYS A 16 16.36 2.03 -8.12
C LYS A 16 15.67 3.25 -7.48
N ARG A 17 16.41 4.35 -7.27
CA ARG A 17 15.86 5.58 -6.69
C ARG A 17 14.84 6.26 -7.62
N GLU A 18 15.12 6.28 -8.93
CA GLU A 18 14.20 6.83 -9.94
C GLU A 18 12.90 6.01 -10.01
N GLU A 19 13.00 4.68 -9.96
CA GLU A 19 11.84 3.77 -9.89
C GLU A 19 11.02 4.02 -8.62
N GLU A 20 11.66 4.14 -7.45
CA GLU A 20 10.99 4.47 -6.19
C GLU A 20 10.25 5.83 -6.25
N VAL A 21 10.90 6.87 -6.79
CA VAL A 21 10.28 8.19 -6.97
C VAL A 21 9.10 8.12 -7.93
N ASN A 22 9.21 7.35 -9.02
CA ASN A 22 8.13 7.20 -9.99
C ASN A 22 6.91 6.48 -9.39
N VAL A 23 7.14 5.43 -8.58
CA VAL A 23 6.08 4.73 -7.85
C VAL A 23 5.38 5.67 -6.86
N LEU A 24 6.13 6.44 -6.07
CA LEU A 24 5.56 7.41 -5.12
C LEU A 24 4.73 8.50 -5.84
N ASN A 25 5.23 9.01 -6.96
CA ASN A 25 4.50 9.98 -7.78
C ASN A 25 3.22 9.39 -8.36
N HIS A 26 3.24 8.15 -8.83
CA HIS A 26 2.06 7.44 -9.34
C HIS A 26 1.01 7.24 -8.23
N ILE A 27 1.44 6.87 -7.02
CA ILE A 27 0.56 6.74 -5.86
C ILE A 27 -0.04 8.11 -5.49
N ARG A 28 0.78 9.16 -5.44
CA ARG A 28 0.33 10.54 -5.16
C ARG A 28 -0.70 11.01 -6.20
N GLN A 29 -0.44 10.75 -7.48
CA GLN A 29 -1.34 11.13 -8.58
C GLN A 29 -2.68 10.37 -8.50
N LYS A 30 -2.66 9.06 -8.23
CA LYS A 30 -3.88 8.24 -8.10
C LYS A 30 -4.66 8.46 -6.80
N SER A 31 -4.02 8.97 -5.74
CA SER A 31 -4.66 9.31 -4.47
C SER A 31 -5.55 10.57 -4.52
N SER A 32 -5.62 11.27 -5.66
CA SER A 32 -6.40 12.51 -5.80
C SER A 32 -7.91 12.30 -6.00
N VAL A 33 -8.41 11.06 -6.15
CA VAL A 33 -9.80 10.80 -6.61
C VAL A 33 -10.63 9.81 -5.75
N LEU A 34 -10.19 9.33 -4.58
CA LEU A 34 -11.02 8.46 -3.72
C LEU A 34 -10.90 8.78 -2.21
N PRO A 35 -12.01 8.69 -1.44
CA PRO A 35 -12.11 9.29 -0.13
C PRO A 35 -11.49 8.41 0.97
N ALA A 36 -10.97 9.10 1.99
CA ALA A 36 -10.73 8.64 3.36
C ALA A 36 -9.47 7.79 3.65
N ARG A 37 -8.42 8.52 4.07
CA ARG A 37 -7.69 8.35 5.35
C ARG A 37 -6.92 7.06 5.64
N LEU A 38 -6.97 6.00 4.84
CA LEU A 38 -6.17 4.80 5.13
C LEU A 38 -4.66 5.10 4.97
N PRO A 39 -3.81 4.84 5.99
CA PRO A 39 -2.40 5.19 5.92
C PRO A 39 -1.75 4.35 4.83
N LEU A 40 -1.02 5.03 3.95
CA LEU A 40 -0.11 4.38 3.05
C LEU A 40 1.18 4.10 3.83
N ILE A 41 1.48 2.82 4.03
CA ILE A 41 2.73 2.38 4.64
C ILE A 41 3.56 1.61 3.62
N LYS A 42 4.87 1.58 3.84
CA LYS A 42 5.72 0.58 3.20
C LYS A 42 5.67 -0.67 4.06
N TYR A 43 5.53 -1.83 3.43
CA TYR A 43 5.63 -3.09 4.16
C TYR A 43 7.07 -3.32 4.62
N GLU A 44 7.27 -3.51 5.91
CA GLU A 44 8.53 -3.93 6.50
C GLU A 44 8.42 -5.42 6.86
N ALA A 45 9.33 -6.22 6.31
CA ALA A 45 9.35 -7.65 6.58
C ALA A 45 9.84 -7.86 8.02
N MET A 46 8.97 -8.36 8.90
CA MET A 46 9.33 -8.77 10.26
C MET A 46 9.68 -10.27 10.24
N GLU A 47 10.71 -10.68 10.98
CA GLU A 47 10.99 -12.10 11.19
C GLU A 47 9.77 -12.78 11.86
N GLY A 48 9.07 -13.64 11.12
CA GLY A 48 7.87 -14.37 11.58
C GLY A 48 6.52 -13.83 11.11
N GLY A 49 6.47 -12.77 10.29
CA GLY A 49 5.23 -12.16 9.83
C GLY A 49 4.82 -12.53 8.40
N GLU A 50 4.36 -13.76 8.15
CA GLU A 50 3.70 -14.07 6.87
C GLU A 50 2.23 -13.67 6.92
N SER A 51 1.93 -12.42 6.57
CA SER A 51 0.56 -12.03 6.20
C SER A 51 0.56 -11.64 4.73
N GLY A 52 -0.24 -12.33 3.91
CA GLY A 52 -0.41 -12.00 2.49
C GLY A 52 -1.59 -11.05 2.27
N CYS A 53 -1.65 -10.42 1.11
CA CYS A 53 -2.83 -9.65 0.73
C CYS A 53 -3.99 -10.61 0.43
N SER A 54 -5.06 -10.56 1.21
CA SER A 54 -6.22 -11.47 1.01
C SER A 54 -7.00 -11.21 -0.29
N ILE A 55 -6.83 -10.03 -0.90
CA ILE A 55 -7.46 -9.68 -2.18
C ILE A 55 -6.77 -10.41 -3.34
N CYS A 56 -5.43 -10.28 -3.45
CA CYS A 56 -4.68 -10.87 -4.57
C CYS A 56 -4.00 -12.21 -4.21
N ARG A 57 -4.09 -12.64 -2.96
CA ARG A 57 -3.50 -13.86 -2.38
C ARG A 57 -1.97 -13.95 -2.49
N LYS A 58 -1.29 -12.83 -2.76
CA LYS A 58 0.17 -12.76 -2.83
C LYS A 58 0.75 -12.27 -1.50
N SER A 59 1.92 -12.78 -1.15
CA SER A 59 2.73 -12.29 -0.04
C SER A 59 3.15 -10.83 -0.28
N PHE A 60 3.28 -10.05 0.79
CA PHE A 60 3.89 -8.72 0.70
C PHE A 60 5.40 -8.84 0.51
N LYS A 61 5.99 -7.95 -0.27
CA LYS A 61 7.44 -7.79 -0.36
C LYS A 61 7.90 -6.56 0.40
N GLU A 62 9.10 -6.61 0.93
CA GLU A 62 9.72 -5.47 1.61
C GLU A 62 9.72 -4.22 0.70
N GLY A 63 9.25 -3.11 1.26
CA GLY A 63 9.11 -1.84 0.56
C GLY A 63 7.87 -1.70 -0.32
N GLU A 64 7.02 -2.73 -0.45
CA GLU A 64 5.77 -2.61 -1.22
C GLU A 64 4.77 -1.64 -0.57
N PRO A 65 4.10 -0.79 -1.36
CA PRO A 65 3.09 0.13 -0.85
C PRO A 65 1.83 -0.65 -0.44
N CYS A 66 1.51 -0.55 0.84
CA CYS A 66 0.36 -1.20 1.45
C CYS A 66 -0.55 -0.17 2.14
N ARG A 67 -1.83 -0.48 2.22
CA ARG A 67 -2.81 0.22 3.03
C ARG A 67 -3.12 -0.62 4.26
N VAL A 68 -3.32 0.04 5.40
CA VAL A 68 -3.75 -0.61 6.64
C VAL A 68 -5.09 -0.05 7.08
N MET A 69 -6.03 -0.93 7.42
CA MET A 69 -7.28 -0.53 8.06
C MET A 69 -7.00 -0.13 9.51
N HIS A 70 -7.29 1.12 9.88
CA HIS A 70 -7.03 1.64 11.24
C HIS A 70 -7.68 0.84 12.39
N GLU A 71 -8.89 0.32 12.19
CA GLU A 71 -9.72 -0.28 13.24
C GLU A 71 -9.34 -1.74 13.51
N CYS A 72 -8.90 -2.45 12.46
CA CYS A 72 -8.66 -3.89 12.54
C CYS A 72 -7.23 -4.31 12.14
N GLY A 73 -6.38 -3.38 11.71
CA GLY A 73 -4.98 -3.64 11.38
C GLY A 73 -4.73 -4.48 10.11
N HIS A 74 -5.78 -4.87 9.39
CA HIS A 74 -5.66 -5.66 8.17
C HIS A 74 -4.94 -4.88 7.07
N LYS A 75 -3.98 -5.55 6.43
CA LYS A 75 -3.10 -4.98 5.41
C LYS A 75 -3.50 -5.46 4.01
N PHE A 76 -3.41 -4.56 3.04
CA PHE A 76 -3.67 -4.86 1.64
C PHE A 76 -2.68 -4.13 0.75
N HIS A 77 -2.37 -4.68 -0.43
CA HIS A 77 -1.62 -3.91 -1.43
C HIS A 77 -2.41 -2.67 -1.81
N TYR A 78 -1.72 -1.54 -1.94
CA TYR A 78 -2.31 -0.27 -2.37
C TYR A 78 -3.20 -0.44 -3.61
N LEU A 79 -2.68 -1.12 -4.65
CA LEU A 79 -3.39 -1.35 -5.90
C LEU A 79 -4.58 -2.31 -5.78
N CYS A 80 -4.63 -3.13 -4.73
CA CYS A 80 -5.68 -4.13 -4.56
C CYS A 80 -6.89 -3.58 -3.83
N VAL A 81 -6.68 -2.70 -2.83
CA VAL A 81 -7.76 -2.18 -2.00
C VAL A 81 -8.30 -0.85 -2.48
N ASP A 82 -7.48 0.04 -3.05
CA ASP A 82 -7.93 1.36 -3.52
C ASP A 82 -9.09 1.27 -4.55
N PRO A 83 -9.13 0.32 -5.51
CA PRO A 83 -10.29 0.16 -6.41
C PRO A 83 -11.55 -0.40 -5.72
N LEU A 84 -11.43 -1.04 -4.57
CA LEU A 84 -12.56 -1.66 -3.85
C LEU A 84 -13.24 -0.67 -2.90
N VAL A 85 -12.50 0.32 -2.40
CA VAL A 85 -12.98 1.29 -1.39
C VAL A 85 -13.58 2.53 -2.07
N ILE A 86 -14.40 2.33 -3.11
CA ILE A 86 -15.10 3.43 -3.81
C ILE A 86 -16.24 4.00 -2.94
N LYS A 87 -16.81 3.19 -2.01
CA LYS A 87 -17.79 3.53 -0.96
C LYS A 87 -17.65 2.54 0.23
N PRO A 88 -18.54 2.59 1.24
CA PRO A 88 -18.16 2.80 2.64
C PRO A 88 -16.96 1.94 3.06
N THR A 89 -16.02 2.58 3.75
CA THR A 89 -14.71 2.14 4.20
C THR A 89 -14.75 0.92 5.13
N ALA A 90 -15.25 -0.22 4.65
CA ALA A 90 -15.36 -1.48 5.37
C ALA A 90 -14.21 -2.42 4.99
N CYS A 91 -13.63 -3.08 5.99
CA CYS A 91 -12.55 -4.03 5.77
C CYS A 91 -13.03 -5.23 4.93
N PRO A 92 -12.36 -5.56 3.82
CA PRO A 92 -12.70 -6.75 3.02
C PRO A 92 -12.62 -8.08 3.79
N ILE A 93 -11.90 -8.11 4.91
CA ILE A 93 -11.74 -9.32 5.74
C ILE A 93 -12.81 -9.38 6.83
N CYS A 94 -12.93 -8.35 7.66
CA CYS A 94 -13.79 -8.39 8.85
C CYS A 94 -15.03 -7.50 8.76
N ARG A 95 -15.24 -6.80 7.65
CA ARG A 95 -16.35 -5.86 7.38
C ARG A 95 -16.47 -4.69 8.36
N MET A 96 -15.50 -4.53 9.28
CA MET A 96 -15.43 -3.39 10.19
C MET A 96 -15.22 -2.09 9.41
N SER A 97 -16.10 -1.12 9.61
CA SER A 97 -16.15 0.12 8.84
C SER A 97 -15.59 1.32 9.60
N HIS A 98 -14.84 2.19 8.92
CA HIS A 98 -14.36 3.48 9.48
C HIS A 98 -15.42 4.59 9.58
N LEU A 99 -16.71 4.28 9.41
CA LEU A 99 -17.73 5.33 9.43
C LEU A 99 -18.13 5.66 10.88
N PRO A 100 -18.09 6.95 11.29
CA PRO A 100 -18.85 7.39 12.44
C PRO A 100 -20.34 7.16 12.16
N PHE A 101 -21.09 6.78 13.19
CA PHE A 101 -22.50 6.36 13.21
C PHE A 101 -23.52 7.28 12.48
N VAL A 102 -23.11 8.45 11.97
CA VAL A 102 -23.99 9.48 11.40
C VAL A 102 -24.41 9.24 9.94
N TYR A 103 -24.00 8.13 9.31
CA TYR A 103 -24.39 7.76 7.93
C TYR A 103 -25.24 6.48 7.85
N GLN A 104 -25.88 6.05 8.96
CA GLN A 104 -26.92 4.99 8.94
C GLN A 104 -28.35 5.57 9.00
N MET A 105 -28.69 6.44 8.05
CA MET A 105 -30.10 6.70 7.73
C MET A 105 -30.28 6.64 6.23
N CYS A 106 -30.70 5.47 5.75
CA CYS A 106 -31.55 5.24 4.58
C CYS A 106 -31.84 3.73 4.50
N ALA A 107 -32.81 3.27 5.30
CA ALA A 107 -33.74 2.19 4.96
C ALA A 107 -34.91 2.28 5.95
#